data_AF-Q6VP14-F1
#
_entry.id   AF-Q6VP14-F1
#
_cell.length_a   1.000
_cell.length_b   1.000
_cell.length_c   1.000
_cell.angle_alpha   90.00
_cell.angle_beta   90.00
_cell.angle_gamma   90.00
#
_symmetry.space_group_name_H-M   'P 1'
#
loop_
_entity.id
_entity.type
_entity.pdbx_description
1 polymer ?
#
loop_
_entity_poly.entity_id
_entity_poly.type
_entity_poly.pdbx_seq_one_letter_code
_entity_poly.pdbx_strand_id
1 'polypeptide(L)'
;FIFGVRNKIHIINLEITITMFKKALIELSKIVSLKGKILFVGTKRAASESVKKTAIICNQFFVNHRWLGGMLTNWKTVRQSIKRLKDLEVQSKDGTFKKLTKKEVLILNRELTNLENSLGGIKNMGGLPDAIFAIGSAHEHIAIKEA
;
A
#
# COMPACT_ATOMS: atom_id res chain seq x y z
N PHE A 1 12.41 -20.09 -13.41
CA PHE A 1 12.56 -18.62 -13.49
C PHE A 1 14.00 -18.16 -13.73
N ILE A 2 15.03 -18.91 -13.32
CA ILE A 2 16.44 -18.60 -13.64
C ILE A 2 16.76 -19.12 -15.06
N PHE A 3 17.35 -18.28 -15.90
CA PHE A 3 17.83 -18.66 -17.24
C PHE A 3 19.27 -19.19 -17.21
N GLY A 4 20.12 -18.54 -16.40
CA GLY A 4 21.53 -18.89 -16.25
C GLY A 4 22.23 -18.01 -15.22
N VAL A 5 23.54 -18.16 -15.08
CA VAL A 5 24.38 -17.38 -14.15
C VAL A 5 25.53 -16.74 -14.93
N ARG A 6 25.71 -15.43 -14.77
CA ARG A 6 26.85 -14.70 -15.33
C ARG A 6 27.47 -13.84 -14.24
N ASN A 7 28.78 -13.95 -14.03
CA ASN A 7 29.49 -13.22 -12.98
C ASN A 7 28.84 -13.38 -11.59
N LYS A 8 28.39 -14.61 -11.25
CA LYS A 8 27.66 -14.94 -10.01
C LYS A 8 26.31 -14.21 -9.82
N ILE A 9 25.78 -13.58 -10.86
CA ILE A 9 24.44 -12.98 -10.88
C ILE A 9 23.51 -13.90 -11.65
N HIS A 10 22.38 -14.27 -11.02
CA HIS A 10 21.33 -15.03 -11.67
C HIS A 10 20.57 -14.16 -12.67
N ILE A 11 20.46 -14.62 -13.91
CA ILE A 11 19.71 -13.96 -14.98
C ILE A 11 18.28 -14.50 -14.98
N ILE A 12 17.30 -13.61 -15.02
CA ILE A 12 15.88 -13.97 -15.08
C ILE A 12 15.53 -14.42 -16.51
N ASN A 13 14.78 -15.52 -16.62
CA ASN A 13 14.28 -16.02 -17.89
C ASN A 13 13.13 -15.15 -18.42
N LEU A 14 13.41 -14.40 -19.50
CA LEU A 14 12.47 -13.46 -20.11
C LEU A 14 11.29 -14.15 -20.83
N GLU A 15 11.45 -15.37 -21.36
CA GLU A 15 10.37 -16.13 -22.01
C GLU A 15 9.31 -16.55 -20.99
N ILE A 16 9.76 -17.01 -19.81
CA ILE A 16 8.87 -17.32 -18.70
C ILE A 16 8.23 -16.01 -18.18
N THR A 17 9.02 -14.94 -18.03
CA THR A 17 8.52 -13.65 -17.54
C THR A 17 7.44 -13.07 -18.44
N ILE A 18 7.61 -13.05 -19.76
CA ILE A 18 6.59 -12.48 -20.67
C ILE A 18 5.29 -13.29 -20.62
N THR A 19 5.40 -14.62 -20.49
CA THR A 19 4.25 -15.51 -20.37
C THR A 19 3.48 -15.26 -19.07
N MET A 20 4.19 -15.17 -17.94
CA MET A 20 3.56 -14.89 -16.64
C MET A 20 3.02 -13.47 -16.55
N PHE A 21 3.71 -12.49 -17.15
CA PHE A 21 3.25 -11.11 -17.21
C PHE A 21 1.93 -10.99 -17.97
N LYS A 22 1.79 -11.66 -19.13
CA LYS A 22 0.53 -11.71 -19.88
C LYS A 22 -0.61 -12.31 -19.05
N LYS A 23 -0.35 -13.41 -18.32
CA LYS A 23 -1.34 -14.02 -17.42
C LYS A 23 -1.78 -13.06 -16.31
N ALA A 24 -0.83 -12.35 -15.69
CA ALA A 24 -1.13 -11.35 -14.67
C ALA A 24 -1.97 -10.19 -15.24
N LEU A 25 -1.63 -9.68 -16.43
CA LEU A 25 -2.41 -8.63 -17.08
C LEU A 25 -3.86 -9.04 -17.37
N ILE A 26 -4.07 -10.27 -17.84
CA ILE A 26 -5.42 -10.80 -18.08
C ILE A 26 -6.22 -10.80 -16.78
N GLU A 27 -5.64 -11.26 -15.68
CA GLU A 27 -6.34 -11.34 -14.40
C GLU A 27 -6.64 -9.97 -13.81
N LEU A 28 -5.66 -9.05 -13.83
CA LEU A 28 -5.88 -7.67 -13.40
C LEU A 28 -6.96 -6.98 -14.24
N SER A 29 -7.01 -7.24 -15.55
CA SER A 29 -8.03 -6.69 -16.44
C SER A 29 -9.43 -7.18 -16.07
N LYS A 30 -9.59 -8.47 -15.73
CA LYS A 30 -10.87 -9.00 -15.24
C LYS A 30 -11.30 -8.34 -13.94
N ILE A 31 -10.41 -8.22 -12.97
CA ILE A 31 -10.71 -7.61 -11.67
C ILE A 31 -11.18 -6.17 -11.87
N VAL A 32 -10.45 -5.38 -12.66
CA VAL A 32 -10.81 -3.98 -12.94
C VAL A 32 -12.13 -3.88 -13.71
N SER A 33 -12.41 -4.81 -14.63
CA SER A 33 -13.69 -4.83 -15.37
C SER A 33 -14.91 -5.01 -14.45
N LEU A 34 -14.72 -5.66 -13.31
CA LEU A 34 -15.73 -5.85 -12.27
C LEU A 34 -15.73 -4.73 -11.22
N LYS A 35 -15.01 -3.62 -11.49
CA LYS A 35 -14.77 -2.52 -10.54
C LYS A 35 -14.03 -2.96 -9.27
N GLY A 36 -13.27 -4.05 -9.36
CA GLY A 36 -12.43 -4.53 -8.29
C GLY A 36 -11.27 -3.57 -7.98
N LYS A 37 -10.79 -3.66 -6.75
CA LYS A 37 -9.76 -2.78 -6.19
C LYS A 37 -8.42 -3.50 -6.15
N ILE A 38 -7.40 -2.85 -6.67
CA ILE A 38 -6.04 -3.35 -6.66
C ILE A 38 -5.24 -2.55 -5.63
N LEU A 39 -4.58 -3.27 -4.72
CA LEU A 39 -3.69 -2.68 -3.73
C LEU A 39 -2.23 -2.85 -4.17
N PHE A 40 -1.57 -1.73 -4.47
CA PHE A 40 -0.16 -1.69 -4.80
C PHE A 40 0.70 -1.62 -3.53
N VAL A 41 1.62 -2.56 -3.34
CA VAL A 41 2.46 -2.66 -2.15
C VAL A 41 3.93 -2.58 -2.54
N GLY A 42 4.65 -1.62 -1.95
CA GLY A 42 6.10 -1.53 -2.12
C GLY A 42 6.68 -0.52 -1.15
N THR A 43 7.16 -1.03 -0.02
CA THR A 43 7.72 -0.27 1.10
C THR A 43 9.22 -0.06 0.97
N LYS A 44 9.90 -0.84 0.13
CA LYS A 44 11.31 -0.61 -0.21
C LYS A 44 11.53 0.80 -0.74
N ARG A 45 12.55 1.51 -0.23
CA ARG A 45 12.88 2.90 -0.60
C ARG A 45 12.93 3.15 -2.11
N ALA A 46 13.48 2.23 -2.89
CA ALA A 46 13.57 2.35 -4.35
C ALA A 46 12.22 2.18 -5.09
N ALA A 47 11.24 1.53 -4.45
CA ALA A 47 9.91 1.29 -5.03
C ALA A 47 8.84 2.28 -4.52
N SER A 48 9.05 2.85 -3.33
CA SER A 48 8.05 3.64 -2.60
C SER A 48 7.39 4.74 -3.44
N GLU A 49 8.19 5.58 -4.10
CA GLU A 49 7.67 6.70 -4.88
C GLU A 49 6.98 6.23 -6.16
N SER A 50 7.60 5.30 -6.89
CA SER A 50 7.06 4.71 -8.12
C SER A 50 5.71 4.02 -7.90
N VAL A 51 5.58 3.27 -6.80
CA VAL A 51 4.34 2.58 -6.40
C VAL A 51 3.23 3.59 -6.12
N LYS A 52 3.50 4.61 -5.30
CA LYS A 52 2.53 5.66 -4.99
C LYS A 52 2.07 6.39 -6.25
N LYS A 53 3.01 6.84 -7.08
CA LYS A 53 2.72 7.60 -8.31
C LYS A 53 1.87 6.78 -9.28
N THR A 54 2.23 5.51 -9.50
CA THR A 54 1.51 4.63 -10.43
C THR A 54 0.11 4.31 -9.93
N ALA A 55 -0.05 4.00 -8.65
CA ALA A 55 -1.38 3.74 -8.07
C ALA A 55 -2.31 4.94 -8.20
N ILE A 56 -1.80 6.16 -7.96
CA ILE A 56 -2.59 7.40 -8.13
C ILE A 56 -2.99 7.59 -9.60
N ILE A 57 -2.07 7.39 -10.56
CA ILE A 57 -2.37 7.50 -12.00
C ILE A 57 -3.46 6.50 -12.40
N CYS A 58 -3.41 5.29 -11.85
CA CYS A 58 -4.39 4.24 -12.11
C CYS A 58 -5.70 4.39 -11.30
N ASN A 59 -5.81 5.41 -10.45
CA ASN A 59 -6.91 5.58 -9.49
C ASN A 59 -7.14 4.34 -8.60
N GLN A 60 -6.04 3.75 -8.12
CA GLN A 60 -6.00 2.58 -7.25
C GLN A 60 -5.30 2.88 -5.93
N PHE A 61 -5.33 1.92 -5.01
CA PHE A 61 -4.85 2.10 -3.64
C PHE A 61 -3.40 1.65 -3.49
N PHE A 62 -2.70 2.17 -2.48
CA PHE A 62 -1.29 1.82 -2.26
C PHE A 62 -0.86 1.78 -0.79
N VAL A 63 0.20 1.03 -0.53
CA VAL A 63 1.01 1.07 0.71
C VAL A 63 2.47 1.17 0.30
N ASN A 64 3.09 2.33 0.55
CA ASN A 64 4.45 2.63 0.07
C ASN A 64 5.48 2.92 1.17
N HIS A 65 5.07 2.98 2.44
CA HIS A 65 5.97 3.24 3.57
C HIS A 65 6.10 2.04 4.49
N ARG A 66 4.99 1.60 5.08
CA ARG A 66 5.00 0.50 6.05
C ARG A 66 3.72 -0.31 5.95
N TRP A 67 3.88 -1.62 5.83
CA TRP A 67 2.81 -2.58 6.04
C TRP A 67 2.62 -2.81 7.54
N LEU A 68 1.40 -2.62 8.03
CA LEU A 68 1.05 -3.00 9.40
C LEU A 68 0.54 -4.44 9.37
N GLY A 69 1.08 -5.30 10.23
CA GLY A 69 0.59 -6.68 10.32
C GLY A 69 -0.90 -6.71 10.68
N GLY A 70 -1.66 -7.54 9.99
CA GLY A 70 -3.12 -7.62 10.11
C GLY A 70 -3.86 -6.63 9.20
N MET A 71 -3.18 -6.02 8.22
CA MET A 71 -3.80 -5.09 7.28
C MET A 71 -4.95 -5.73 6.49
N LEU A 72 -4.85 -7.01 6.14
CA LEU A 72 -5.91 -7.76 5.46
C LEU A 72 -6.67 -8.65 6.42
N THR A 73 -5.96 -9.36 7.30
CA THR A 73 -6.56 -10.37 8.18
C THR A 73 -7.34 -9.76 9.35
N ASN A 74 -7.05 -8.50 9.74
CA ASN A 74 -7.77 -7.77 10.78
C ASN A 74 -8.30 -6.41 10.28
N TRP A 75 -9.02 -6.43 9.16
CA TRP A 75 -9.57 -5.21 8.54
C TRP A 75 -10.48 -4.38 9.45
N LYS A 76 -11.18 -5.01 10.41
CA LYS A 76 -12.06 -4.29 11.35
C LYS A 76 -11.29 -3.27 12.18
N THR A 77 -10.11 -3.66 12.70
CA THR A 77 -9.24 -2.74 13.47
C THR A 77 -8.59 -1.71 12.55
N VAL A 78 -8.12 -2.12 11.37
CA VAL A 78 -7.54 -1.19 10.38
C VAL A 78 -8.53 -0.09 10.01
N ARG A 79 -9.82 -0.44 9.82
CA ARG A 79 -10.89 0.52 9.56
C ARG A 79 -11.06 1.53 10.68
N GLN A 80 -10.89 1.13 11.94
CA GLN A 80 -10.92 2.06 13.09
C GLN A 80 -9.74 3.04 13.04
N SER A 81 -8.53 2.56 12.69
CA SER A 81 -7.37 3.42 12.51
C SER A 81 -7.54 4.39 11.33
N ILE A 82 -8.17 3.95 10.23
CA ILE A 82 -8.54 4.85 9.11
C ILE A 82 -9.54 5.91 9.56
N LYS A 83 -10.53 5.54 10.39
CA LYS A 83 -11.47 6.51 10.96
C LYS A 83 -10.73 7.55 11.81
N ARG A 84 -9.83 7.10 12.70
CA ARG A 84 -8.99 7.97 13.53
C ARG A 84 -8.15 8.93 12.67
N LEU A 85 -7.57 8.44 11.58
CA LEU A 85 -6.84 9.27 10.61
C LEU A 85 -7.73 10.40 10.06
N LYS A 86 -8.94 10.07 9.59
CA LYS A 86 -9.89 11.08 9.08
C LYS A 86 -10.32 12.08 10.15
N ASP A 87 -10.57 11.62 11.38
CA ASP A 87 -10.93 12.48 12.49
C ASP A 87 -9.80 13.49 12.81
N LEU A 88 -8.54 13.04 12.79
CA LEU A 88 -7.36 13.91 12.99
C LEU A 88 -7.16 14.90 11.83
N GLU A 89 -7.39 14.49 10.58
CA GLU A 89 -7.35 15.40 9.42
C GLU A 89 -8.40 16.53 9.55
N VAL A 90 -9.59 16.22 10.07
CA VAL A 90 -10.65 17.21 10.31
C VAL A 90 -10.25 18.16 11.45
N GLN A 91 -9.84 17.62 12.60
CA GLN A 91 -9.44 18.42 13.78
C GLN A 91 -8.25 19.36 13.50
N SER A 92 -7.36 18.96 12.59
CA SER A 92 -6.23 19.78 12.16
C SER A 92 -6.70 20.98 11.31
N LYS A 93 -7.78 20.82 10.52
CA LYS A 93 -8.32 21.84 9.62
C LYS A 93 -9.35 22.76 10.27
N ASP A 94 -10.18 22.24 11.17
CA ASP A 94 -11.29 22.98 11.80
C ASP A 94 -10.84 23.91 12.95
N GLY A 95 -9.55 23.91 13.29
CA GLY A 95 -8.98 24.77 14.33
C GLY A 95 -9.08 24.19 15.74
N THR A 96 -9.53 22.95 15.92
CA THR A 96 -9.52 22.25 17.22
C THR A 96 -8.13 22.24 17.85
N PHE A 97 -7.08 22.08 17.04
CA PHE A 97 -5.69 22.11 17.52
C PHE A 97 -5.30 23.45 18.17
N LYS A 98 -5.94 24.56 17.79
CA LYS A 98 -5.65 25.89 18.36
C LYS A 98 -6.10 26.02 19.82
N LYS A 99 -7.01 25.16 20.27
CA LYS A 99 -7.52 25.12 21.66
C LYS A 99 -6.66 24.26 22.59
N LEU A 100 -5.64 23.58 22.05
CA LEU A 100 -4.79 22.65 22.77
C LEU A 100 -3.42 23.27 23.08
N THR A 101 -2.70 22.67 24.02
CA THR A 101 -1.32 23.07 24.30
C THR A 101 -0.39 22.68 23.15
N LYS A 102 0.73 23.40 22.98
CA LYS A 102 1.74 23.09 21.95
C LYS A 102 2.24 21.63 22.02
N LYS A 103 2.32 21.07 23.24
CA LYS A 103 2.75 19.69 23.47
C LYS A 103 1.73 18.68 22.93
N GLU A 104 0.44 18.89 23.21
CA GLU A 104 -0.64 18.03 22.71
C GLU A 104 -0.75 18.10 21.19
N VAL A 105 -0.68 19.31 20.62
CA VAL A 105 -0.66 19.52 19.17
C VAL A 105 0.50 18.76 18.51
N LEU A 106 1.69 18.78 19.12
CA LEU A 106 2.84 18.03 18.60
C LEU A 106 2.59 16.52 18.59
N ILE A 107 1.97 15.98 19.64
CA ILE A 107 1.64 14.55 19.73
C ILE A 107 0.63 14.16 18.65
N LEU A 108 -0.45 14.94 18.50
CA LEU A 108 -1.48 14.69 17.49
C LEU A 108 -0.92 14.80 16.06
N ASN A 109 -0.03 15.76 15.79
CA ASN A 109 0.62 15.88 14.49
C ASN A 109 1.53 14.67 14.17
N ARG A 110 2.24 14.13 15.17
CA ARG A 110 3.03 12.92 15.00
C ARG A 110 2.15 11.71 14.72
N GLU A 111 1.03 11.58 15.45
CA GLU A 111 0.04 10.53 15.21
C GLU A 111 -0.53 10.62 13.79
N LEU A 112 -0.97 11.82 13.37
CA LEU A 112 -1.49 12.10 12.04
C LEU A 112 -0.47 11.72 10.94
N THR A 113 0.78 12.14 11.08
CA THR A 113 1.84 11.86 10.10
C THR A 113 2.12 10.36 9.99
N ASN A 114 2.18 9.65 11.13
CA ASN A 114 2.43 8.21 11.16
C ASN A 114 1.27 7.42 10.53
N LEU A 115 0.04 7.82 10.81
CA LEU A 115 -1.16 7.20 10.23
C LEU A 115 -1.26 7.51 8.74
N GLU A 116 -0.99 8.75 8.29
CA GLU A 116 -1.04 9.10 6.86
C GLU A 116 0.04 8.34 6.07
N ASN A 117 1.24 8.20 6.61
CA ASN A 117 2.30 7.41 5.98
C ASN A 117 1.90 5.92 5.82
N SER A 118 1.21 5.35 6.81
CA SER A 118 0.90 3.91 6.81
C SER A 118 -0.43 3.57 6.12
N LEU A 119 -1.44 4.45 6.24
CA LEU A 119 -2.84 4.19 5.86
C LEU A 119 -3.37 5.19 4.82
N GLY A 120 -2.64 6.26 4.51
CA GLY A 120 -3.11 7.32 3.61
C GLY A 120 -3.48 6.81 2.22
N GLY A 121 -2.73 5.84 1.69
CA GLY A 121 -3.02 5.23 0.38
C GLY A 121 -4.20 4.25 0.37
N ILE A 122 -4.74 3.85 1.53
CA ILE A 122 -5.92 2.98 1.64
C ILE A 122 -7.12 3.65 2.33
N LYS A 123 -7.01 4.93 2.72
CA LYS A 123 -8.03 5.64 3.51
C LYS A 123 -9.40 5.73 2.84
N ASN A 124 -9.43 5.62 1.51
CA ASN A 124 -10.64 5.68 0.69
C ASN A 124 -11.01 4.33 0.03
N MET A 125 -10.41 3.21 0.46
CA MET A 125 -10.62 1.88 -0.15
C MET A 125 -11.97 1.25 0.18
N GLY A 126 -12.61 1.68 1.28
CA GLY A 126 -13.98 1.28 1.67
C GLY A 126 -14.17 -0.20 2.07
N GLY A 127 -13.18 -1.06 1.86
CA GLY A 127 -13.22 -2.49 2.12
C GLY A 127 -11.89 -3.14 1.76
N LEU A 128 -11.82 -4.47 1.82
CA LEU A 128 -10.64 -5.23 1.39
C LEU A 128 -10.39 -5.06 -0.12
N PRO A 129 -9.14 -5.21 -0.59
CA PRO A 129 -8.83 -5.25 -2.01
C PRO A 129 -9.18 -6.62 -2.61
N ASP A 130 -9.37 -6.65 -3.93
CA ASP A 130 -9.65 -7.87 -4.70
C ASP A 130 -8.37 -8.50 -5.26
N ALA A 131 -7.31 -7.70 -5.40
CA ALA A 131 -5.96 -8.17 -5.73
C ALA A 131 -4.88 -7.30 -5.09
N ILE A 132 -3.70 -7.91 -4.93
CA ILE A 132 -2.50 -7.25 -4.45
C ILE A 132 -1.40 -7.35 -5.50
N PHE A 133 -0.76 -6.21 -5.76
CA PHE A 133 0.44 -6.13 -6.58
C PHE A 133 1.61 -5.70 -5.70
N ALA A 134 2.49 -6.64 -5.35
CA ALA A 134 3.61 -6.40 -4.44
C ALA A 134 4.96 -6.35 -5.17
N ILE A 135 5.82 -5.40 -4.81
CA ILE A 135 7.20 -5.30 -5.27
C ILE A 135 8.14 -5.67 -4.13
N GLY A 136 9.01 -6.66 -4.35
CA GLY A 136 10.04 -7.04 -3.39
C GLY A 136 9.58 -8.11 -2.38
N SER A 137 9.16 -9.29 -2.85
CA SER A 137 8.54 -10.33 -2.01
C SER A 137 9.25 -10.67 -0.69
N ALA A 138 10.59 -10.58 -0.64
CA ALA A 138 11.34 -10.79 0.60
C ALA A 138 11.09 -9.68 1.65
N HIS A 139 11.03 -8.42 1.23
CA HIS A 139 10.82 -7.30 2.14
C HIS A 139 9.32 -7.15 2.48
N GLU A 140 8.43 -7.54 1.57
CA GLU A 140 6.97 -7.44 1.69
C GLU A 140 6.32 -8.79 2.10
N HIS A 141 7.09 -9.70 2.70
CA HIS A 141 6.67 -11.06 3.03
C HIS A 141 5.40 -11.13 3.91
N ILE A 142 5.19 -10.17 4.81
CA ILE A 142 3.98 -10.11 5.66
C ILE A 142 2.74 -9.86 4.79
N ALA A 143 2.82 -8.91 3.85
CA ALA A 143 1.72 -8.60 2.96
C ALA A 143 1.35 -9.79 2.07
N ILE A 144 2.37 -10.52 1.59
CA ILE A 144 2.17 -11.72 0.75
C ILE A 144 1.59 -12.87 1.58
N LYS A 145 1.97 -13.01 2.85
CA LYS A 145 1.45 -14.07 3.71
C LYS A 145 0.00 -13.83 4.15
N GLU A 146 -0.40 -12.56 4.24
CA GLU A 146 -1.79 -12.19 4.53
C GLU A 146 -2.72 -12.25 3.32
N ALA A 147 -2.17 -12.17 2.10
CA ALA A 147 -2.88 -12.21 0.83
C ALA A 147 -3.19 -13.66 0.41
#